data_AF-A0A4Q3RNQ9-F1
#
_entry.id   AF-A0A4Q3RNQ9-F1
#
_cell.length_a   1.000
_cell.length_b   1.000
_cell.length_c   1.000
_cell.angle_alpha   90.00
_cell.angle_beta   90.00
_cell.angle_gamma   90.00
#
_symmetry.space_group_name_H-M   'P 1'
#
loop_
_entity.id
_entity.type
_entity.pdbx_description
1 polymer ?
#
loop_
_entity_poly.entity_id
_entity_poly.type
_entity_poly.pdbx_seq_one_letter_code
_entity_poly.pdbx_strand_id
1 'polypeptide(L)'
;MLTGALLFVLVLLSLISYSLRKGKNKSEEQRDYANVSKFATDYLLGHPLLAKPEPVFLSREGDELTIIERSRYGQMSASAKTLAVIPIRHISLIETGEHTEVEKKFSLGQYLLVGGYALAYPKSDETEVAYLVINWRINGNEYEALFMNQGKEATKIVVQARDVFLHWKEVEQSKTSV
;
A
#
# COMPACT_ATOMS: atom_id res chain seq x y z
N MET A 1 -31.70 -8.93 48.70
CA MET A 1 -31.12 -9.83 47.67
C MET A 1 -31.29 -9.34 46.23
N LEU A 2 -32.20 -8.39 45.93
CA LEU A 2 -32.38 -7.83 44.57
C LEU A 2 -31.24 -6.90 44.09
N THR A 3 -30.53 -6.23 45.00
CA THR A 3 -29.47 -5.26 44.64
C THR A 3 -28.22 -5.90 44.06
N GLY A 4 -27.87 -7.13 44.50
CA GLY A 4 -26.72 -7.86 43.96
C GLY A 4 -26.92 -8.33 42.52
N ALA A 5 -28.14 -8.74 42.17
CA ALA A 5 -28.48 -9.18 40.81
C ALA A 5 -28.39 -8.02 39.81
N LEU A 6 -28.84 -6.82 40.18
CA LEU A 6 -28.79 -5.64 39.32
C LEU A 6 -27.34 -5.22 39.01
N LEU A 7 -26.47 -5.26 40.02
CA LEU A 7 -25.06 -4.90 39.89
C LEU A 7 -24.31 -5.90 39.00
N PHE A 8 -24.63 -7.18 39.12
CA PHE A 8 -24.06 -8.24 38.28
C PHE A 8 -24.44 -8.09 36.80
N VAL A 9 -25.71 -7.74 36.50
CA VAL A 9 -26.18 -7.50 35.13
C VAL A 9 -25.47 -6.29 34.50
N LEU A 10 -25.26 -5.20 35.26
CA LEU A 10 -24.55 -4.02 34.76
C LEU A 10 -23.08 -4.31 34.44
N VAL A 11 -22.39 -5.11 35.27
CA VAL A 11 -21.00 -5.51 35.02
C VAL A 11 -20.90 -6.37 33.75
N LEU A 12 -21.83 -7.32 33.57
CA LEU A 12 -21.92 -8.16 32.37
C LEU A 12 -22.15 -7.33 31.10
N LEU A 13 -23.08 -6.36 31.14
CA LEU A 13 -23.33 -5.47 30.01
C LEU A 13 -22.11 -4.61 29.68
N SER A 14 -21.34 -4.15 30.68
CA SER A 14 -20.11 -3.38 30.46
C SER A 14 -19.01 -4.22 29.79
N LEU A 15 -18.86 -5.48 30.20
CA LEU A 15 -17.88 -6.41 29.63
C LEU A 15 -18.22 -6.80 28.19
N ILE A 16 -19.51 -7.03 27.90
CA ILE A 16 -20.00 -7.28 26.54
C ILE A 16 -19.79 -6.05 25.67
N SER A 17 -20.09 -4.85 26.17
CA SER A 17 -19.88 -3.60 25.44
C SER A 17 -18.40 -3.32 25.15
N TYR A 18 -17.52 -3.64 26.10
CA TYR A 18 -16.07 -3.53 25.95
C TYR A 18 -15.52 -4.53 24.92
N SER A 19 -16.00 -5.79 24.96
CA SER A 19 -15.70 -6.83 23.98
C SER A 19 -16.13 -6.41 22.56
N LEU A 20 -17.34 -5.90 22.41
CA LEU A 20 -17.88 -5.45 21.11
C LEU A 20 -17.16 -4.22 20.54
N ARG A 21 -16.67 -3.31 21.40
CA ARG A 21 -15.87 -2.16 20.95
C ARG A 21 -14.44 -2.55 20.53
N LYS A 22 -13.83 -3.54 21.20
CA LYS A 22 -12.47 -3.98 20.87
C LYS A 22 -12.38 -4.76 19.55
N GLY A 23 -13.51 -5.30 19.05
CA GLY A 23 -13.59 -6.03 17.78
C GLY A 23 -13.88 -5.20 16.53
N LYS A 24 -14.25 -3.91 16.65
CA LYS A 24 -14.79 -3.14 15.52
C LYS A 24 -13.83 -2.17 14.80
N ASN A 25 -12.60 -2.01 15.28
CA ASN A 25 -11.64 -1.06 14.69
C ASN A 25 -10.44 -1.70 13.97
N LYS A 26 -10.50 -2.99 13.61
CA LYS A 26 -9.37 -3.68 12.96
C LYS A 26 -9.66 -4.41 11.66
N SER A 27 -10.89 -4.37 11.12
CA SER A 27 -11.24 -5.22 9.97
C SER A 27 -11.88 -4.50 8.77
N GLU A 28 -11.90 -3.17 8.71
CA GLU A 28 -12.37 -2.46 7.50
C GLU A 28 -11.27 -2.26 6.46
N GLU A 29 -9.99 -2.30 6.83
CA GLU A 29 -8.84 -2.28 5.90
C GLU A 29 -8.48 -3.67 5.32
N GLN A 30 -9.18 -4.73 5.74
CA GLN A 30 -8.93 -6.13 5.34
C GLN A 30 -10.05 -6.71 4.45
N ARG A 31 -10.78 -5.86 3.71
CA ARG A 31 -11.75 -6.35 2.72
C ARG A 31 -11.04 -6.74 1.42
N ASP A 32 -10.91 -8.04 1.24
CA ASP A 32 -11.01 -8.76 -0.04
C ASP A 32 -10.26 -8.10 -1.23
N TYR A 33 -8.93 -8.25 -1.19
CA TYR A 33 -8.00 -7.68 -2.18
C TYR A 33 -8.17 -8.21 -3.62
N ALA A 34 -8.97 -9.26 -3.81
CA ALA A 34 -9.33 -9.78 -5.13
C ALA A 34 -10.28 -8.85 -5.93
N ASN A 35 -10.90 -7.86 -5.27
CA ASN A 35 -11.77 -6.84 -5.88
C ASN A 35 -11.23 -5.41 -5.77
N VAL A 36 -9.96 -5.25 -5.38
CA VAL A 36 -9.41 -3.93 -5.07
C VAL A 36 -9.07 -3.19 -6.35
N SER A 37 -10.00 -2.32 -6.76
CA SER A 37 -9.75 -1.29 -7.77
C SER A 37 -8.61 -0.34 -7.36
N LYS A 38 -8.25 -0.27 -6.07
CA LYS A 38 -7.29 0.71 -5.51
C LYS A 38 -6.43 0.14 -4.37
N PHE A 39 -5.17 -0.15 -4.64
CA PHE A 39 -4.18 -0.61 -3.65
C PHE A 39 -3.61 0.55 -2.84
N ALA A 40 -3.82 0.55 -1.52
CA ALA A 40 -3.30 1.58 -0.63
C ALA A 40 -1.84 1.32 -0.25
N THR A 41 -0.99 2.31 -0.39
CA THR A 41 0.45 2.20 -0.12
C THR A 41 1.05 3.58 0.17
N ASP A 42 2.32 3.63 0.59
CA ASP A 42 3.06 4.88 0.70
C ASP A 42 4.10 4.93 -0.43
N TYR A 43 3.98 5.94 -1.30
CA TYR A 43 5.01 6.23 -2.30
C TYR A 43 6.25 6.75 -1.58
N LEU A 44 7.41 6.23 -1.95
CA LEU A 44 8.68 6.66 -1.38
C LEU A 44 9.47 7.53 -2.37
N LEU A 45 9.76 7.01 -3.57
CA LEU A 45 10.59 7.71 -4.56
C LEU A 45 10.55 7.07 -5.96
N GLY A 46 11.22 7.75 -6.90
CA GLY A 46 11.65 7.22 -8.18
C GLY A 46 10.79 7.61 -9.39
N HIS A 47 9.55 8.01 -9.17
CA HIS A 47 8.70 8.55 -10.23
C HIS A 47 9.13 10.01 -10.58
N PRO A 48 9.37 10.36 -11.86
CA PRO A 48 9.93 11.66 -12.25
C PRO A 48 9.03 12.86 -11.93
N LEU A 49 7.71 12.62 -11.78
CA LEU A 49 6.73 13.65 -11.44
C LEU A 49 6.46 13.77 -9.93
N LEU A 50 6.97 12.86 -9.09
CA LEU A 50 6.67 12.82 -7.66
C LEU A 50 7.93 13.10 -6.85
N ALA A 51 7.99 14.29 -6.25
CA ALA A 51 9.19 14.80 -5.58
C ALA A 51 9.34 14.36 -4.11
N LYS A 52 8.27 13.90 -3.46
CA LYS A 52 8.27 13.63 -2.01
C LYS A 52 7.55 12.31 -1.68
N PRO A 53 7.95 11.63 -0.59
CA PRO A 53 7.18 10.52 -0.06
C PRO A 53 5.79 10.96 0.40
N GLU A 54 4.76 10.21 0.03
CA GLU A 54 3.38 10.48 0.44
C GLU A 54 2.48 9.24 0.37
N PRO A 55 1.41 9.17 1.17
CA PRO A 55 0.41 8.12 1.04
C PRO A 55 -0.33 8.21 -0.29
N VAL A 56 -0.47 7.08 -0.98
CA VAL A 56 -1.12 7.00 -2.29
C VAL A 56 -2.03 5.78 -2.41
N PHE A 57 -2.89 5.80 -3.43
CA PHE A 57 -3.52 4.62 -3.98
C PHE A 57 -2.94 4.31 -5.36
N LEU A 58 -2.72 3.04 -5.66
CA LEU A 58 -2.42 2.54 -6.99
C LEU A 58 -3.68 1.91 -7.58
N SER A 59 -4.10 2.36 -8.76
CA SER A 59 -5.35 1.92 -9.39
C SER A 59 -5.16 1.70 -10.88
N ARG A 60 -5.93 0.79 -11.49
CA ARG A 60 -6.00 0.69 -12.94
C ARG A 60 -7.09 1.60 -13.47
N GLU A 61 -6.72 2.48 -14.39
CA GLU A 61 -7.66 3.28 -15.18
C GLU A 61 -7.36 3.05 -16.66
N GLY A 62 -8.15 2.19 -17.30
CA GLY A 62 -7.90 1.76 -18.69
C GLY A 62 -6.58 0.98 -18.81
N ASP A 63 -5.65 1.53 -19.59
CA ASP A 63 -4.35 0.91 -19.89
C ASP A 63 -3.20 1.57 -19.09
N GLU A 64 -3.55 2.29 -18.02
CA GLU A 64 -2.64 3.00 -17.14
C GLU A 64 -2.76 2.52 -15.69
N LEU A 65 -1.63 2.51 -15.00
CA LEU A 65 -1.55 2.41 -13.55
C LEU A 65 -1.48 3.84 -12.99
N THR A 66 -2.56 4.27 -12.36
CA THR A 66 -2.74 5.62 -11.82
C THR A 66 -2.31 5.67 -10.35
N ILE A 67 -1.45 6.63 -10.02
CA ILE A 67 -1.05 6.97 -8.65
C ILE A 67 -1.92 8.13 -8.17
N ILE A 68 -2.75 7.89 -7.16
CA ILE A 68 -3.77 8.81 -6.67
C ILE A 68 -3.43 9.23 -5.24
N GLU A 69 -3.61 10.51 -4.92
CA GLU A 69 -3.42 11.03 -3.56
C GLU A 69 -4.32 10.32 -2.54
N ARG A 70 -3.73 9.86 -1.42
CA ARG A 70 -4.46 9.34 -0.26
C ARG A 70 -4.35 10.35 0.88
N SER A 71 -5.48 10.76 1.45
CA SER A 71 -5.45 11.55 2.68
C SER A 71 -4.77 10.77 3.80
N ARG A 72 -3.97 11.45 4.63
CA ARG A 72 -3.32 10.84 5.81
C ARG A 72 -4.31 10.20 6.79
N TYR A 73 -5.59 10.55 6.71
CA TYR A 73 -6.66 9.97 7.53
C TYR A 73 -7.34 8.74 6.91
N GLY A 74 -6.77 8.17 5.83
CA GLY A 74 -7.27 6.95 5.19
C GLY A 74 -8.55 7.13 4.37
N GLN A 75 -9.20 8.30 4.43
CA GLN A 75 -10.38 8.61 3.62
C GLN A 75 -9.96 9.13 2.24
N MET A 76 -10.63 8.65 1.19
CA MET A 76 -10.53 9.29 -0.13
C MET A 76 -10.98 10.74 0.01
N SER A 77 -10.10 11.69 -0.32
CA SER A 77 -10.50 13.08 -0.44
C SER A 77 -11.62 13.18 -1.47
N ALA A 78 -12.64 14.00 -1.22
CA ALA A 78 -13.70 14.29 -2.20
C ALA A 78 -13.14 14.82 -3.53
N SER A 79 -11.88 15.30 -3.52
CA SER A 79 -11.10 15.71 -4.67
C SER A 79 -9.82 14.88 -4.82
N ALA A 80 -9.92 13.54 -4.79
CA ALA A 80 -8.76 12.66 -4.97
C ALA A 80 -8.02 13.02 -6.27
N LYS A 81 -6.80 13.54 -6.14
CA LYS A 81 -6.00 14.05 -7.25
C LYS A 81 -5.14 12.93 -7.82
N THR A 82 -5.16 12.75 -9.13
CA THR A 82 -4.14 11.95 -9.82
C THR A 82 -2.80 12.66 -9.73
N LEU A 83 -1.83 11.99 -9.11
CA LEU A 83 -0.49 12.49 -8.91
C LEU A 83 0.42 12.13 -10.09
N ALA A 84 0.27 10.91 -10.62
CA ALA A 84 1.08 10.38 -11.69
C ALA A 84 0.38 9.18 -12.37
N VAL A 85 0.86 8.83 -13.57
CA VAL A 85 0.39 7.67 -14.34
C VAL A 85 1.59 6.90 -14.90
N ILE A 86 1.49 5.58 -14.90
CA ILE A 86 2.47 4.68 -15.49
C ILE A 86 1.75 3.84 -16.56
N PRO A 87 2.05 4.01 -17.86
CA PRO A 87 1.42 3.20 -18.91
C PRO A 87 1.75 1.71 -18.71
N ILE A 88 0.74 0.85 -18.60
CA ILE A 88 0.92 -0.56 -18.25
C ILE A 88 1.80 -1.28 -19.28
N ARG A 89 1.62 -0.96 -20.57
CA ARG A 89 2.43 -1.50 -21.68
C ARG A 89 3.94 -1.24 -21.54
N HIS A 90 4.34 -0.22 -20.78
CA HIS A 90 5.73 0.14 -20.57
C HIS A 90 6.33 -0.49 -19.32
N ILE A 91 5.53 -1.12 -18.46
CA ILE A 91 5.99 -1.79 -17.25
C ILE A 91 6.83 -3.00 -17.64
N SER A 92 8.14 -2.92 -17.40
CA SER A 92 9.08 -3.99 -17.70
C SER A 92 9.05 -5.06 -16.60
N LEU A 93 8.95 -4.65 -15.33
CA LEU A 93 9.08 -5.54 -14.19
C LEU A 93 8.31 -5.01 -12.96
N ILE A 94 7.70 -5.92 -12.21
CA ILE A 94 7.05 -5.63 -10.92
C ILE A 94 7.62 -6.62 -9.90
N GLU A 95 8.28 -6.10 -8.88
CA GLU A 95 8.95 -6.90 -7.85
C GLU A 95 8.39 -6.57 -6.47
N THR A 96 8.51 -7.55 -5.58
CA THR A 96 8.28 -7.38 -4.15
C THR A 96 9.58 -7.63 -3.42
N GLY A 97 9.84 -6.89 -2.35
CA GLY A 97 11.01 -7.10 -1.51
C GLY A 97 10.68 -6.92 -0.04
N GLU A 98 11.30 -7.73 0.80
CA GLU A 98 11.40 -7.44 2.23
C GLU A 98 12.45 -6.36 2.46
N HIS A 99 12.37 -5.66 3.60
CA HIS A 99 13.26 -4.56 3.94
C HIS A 99 14.75 -4.85 3.73
N THR A 100 15.19 -6.05 4.10
CA THR A 100 16.59 -6.52 3.97
C THR A 100 17.04 -6.76 2.53
N GLU A 101 16.11 -7.04 1.61
CA GLU A 101 16.41 -7.26 0.19
C GLU A 101 16.46 -5.94 -0.58
N VAL A 102 15.58 -5.00 -0.22
CA VAL A 102 15.57 -3.64 -0.75
C VAL A 102 16.82 -2.89 -0.30
N GLU A 103 17.30 -3.10 0.93
CA GLU A 103 18.59 -2.57 1.43
C GLU A 103 19.80 -2.96 0.56
N LYS A 104 19.74 -4.13 -0.09
CA LYS A 104 20.81 -4.61 -0.96
C LYS A 104 20.71 -4.12 -2.41
N LYS A 105 19.50 -3.82 -2.88
CA LYS A 105 19.24 -3.44 -4.28
C LYS A 105 19.47 -1.95 -4.56
N PHE A 106 19.13 -1.07 -3.62
CA PHE A 106 19.40 0.36 -3.79
C PHE A 106 20.83 0.66 -3.35
N SER A 107 21.59 1.39 -4.17
CA SER A 107 22.94 1.81 -3.80
C SER A 107 22.90 2.71 -2.55
N LEU A 108 23.94 2.64 -1.71
CA LEU A 108 24.05 3.48 -0.49
C LEU A 108 23.81 4.97 -0.78
N GLY A 109 24.16 5.45 -1.98
CA GLY A 109 23.93 6.83 -2.43
C GLY A 109 22.46 7.15 -2.74
N GLN A 110 21.72 6.22 -3.33
CA GLN A 110 20.26 6.33 -3.45
C GLN A 110 19.60 6.24 -2.08
N TYR A 111 20.07 5.33 -1.22
CA TYR A 111 19.64 5.24 0.18
C TYR A 111 19.91 6.49 0.99
N LEU A 112 21.01 7.20 0.75
CA LEU A 112 21.36 8.46 1.43
C LEU A 112 20.57 9.66 0.91
N LEU A 113 20.22 9.69 -0.38
CA LEU A 113 19.26 10.67 -0.94
C LEU A 113 17.82 10.41 -0.43
N VAL A 114 17.50 9.15 -0.15
CA VAL A 114 16.28 8.70 0.55
C VAL A 114 16.43 8.80 2.09
N GLY A 115 17.68 9.01 2.56
CA GLY A 115 18.24 8.68 3.87
C GLY A 115 18.02 9.71 4.95
N GLY A 116 16.80 10.23 5.01
CA GLY A 116 16.24 10.85 6.21
C GLY A 116 14.84 10.31 6.50
N TYR A 117 14.08 9.94 5.47
CA TYR A 117 12.66 9.59 5.62
C TYR A 117 12.45 8.12 5.99
N ALA A 118 13.17 7.17 5.36
CA ALA A 118 13.05 5.75 5.72
C ALA A 118 13.53 5.46 7.17
N LEU A 119 14.49 6.26 7.68
CA LEU A 119 15.00 6.18 9.05
C LEU A 119 14.12 6.94 10.06
N ALA A 120 13.37 7.97 9.63
CA ALA A 120 12.50 8.77 10.50
C ALA A 120 11.06 8.22 10.60
N TYR A 121 10.69 7.23 9.79
CA TYR A 121 9.43 6.53 9.99
C TYR A 121 9.51 5.71 11.29
N PRO A 122 8.63 5.95 12.27
CA PRO A 122 8.71 5.30 13.57
C PRO A 122 8.55 3.79 13.39
N LYS A 123 9.67 3.08 13.54
CA LYS A 123 9.71 1.62 13.58
C LYS A 123 9.00 1.19 14.87
N SER A 124 7.80 0.64 14.76
CA SER A 124 7.27 -0.13 15.88
C SER A 124 7.80 -1.56 15.73
N ASP A 125 8.34 -2.13 16.82
CA ASP A 125 8.98 -3.45 16.80
C ASP A 125 8.01 -4.60 16.41
N GLU A 126 6.72 -4.31 16.21
CA GLU A 126 5.67 -5.27 15.83
C GLU A 126 5.16 -5.13 14.38
N THR A 127 5.72 -4.21 13.58
CA THR A 127 5.23 -3.94 12.22
C THR A 127 6.20 -4.45 11.16
N GLU A 128 5.77 -5.48 10.43
CA GLU A 128 6.41 -5.93 9.19
C GLU A 128 6.37 -4.80 8.14
N VAL A 129 7.44 -4.68 7.36
CA VAL A 129 7.58 -3.69 6.27
C VAL A 129 7.89 -4.44 4.99
N ALA A 130 7.10 -4.18 3.96
CA ALA A 130 7.27 -4.76 2.64
C ALA A 130 7.21 -3.70 1.56
N TYR A 131 7.91 -3.95 0.46
CA TYR A 131 8.09 -2.98 -0.61
C TYR A 131 7.61 -3.55 -1.93
N LEU A 132 6.93 -2.70 -2.70
CA LEU A 132 6.56 -2.95 -4.08
C LEU A 132 7.43 -2.06 -4.97
N VAL A 133 8.10 -2.66 -5.94
CA VAL A 133 8.96 -1.96 -6.91
C VAL A 133 8.34 -2.11 -8.29
N ILE A 134 8.13 -0.99 -8.98
CA ILE A 134 7.61 -0.96 -10.34
C ILE A 134 8.65 -0.34 -11.25
N ASN A 135 9.09 -1.12 -12.23
CA ASN A 135 10.03 -0.70 -13.26
C ASN A 135 9.31 -0.52 -14.59
N TRP A 136 9.59 0.59 -15.28
CA TRP A 136 9.05 0.83 -16.61
C TRP A 136 10.06 1.53 -17.51
N ARG A 137 9.88 1.37 -18.83
CA ARG A 137 10.74 1.98 -19.84
C ARG A 137 9.91 2.81 -20.82
N ILE A 138 10.22 4.09 -20.94
CA ILE A 138 9.59 4.98 -21.93
C ILE A 138 10.67 5.85 -22.60
N ASN A 139 10.62 5.96 -23.92
CA ASN A 139 11.58 6.74 -24.72
C ASN A 139 13.05 6.38 -24.46
N GLY A 140 13.33 5.09 -24.23
CA GLY A 140 14.69 4.59 -23.95
C GLY A 140 15.19 4.81 -22.52
N ASN A 141 14.47 5.56 -21.70
CA ASN A 141 14.81 5.78 -20.29
C ASN A 141 14.14 4.71 -19.42
N GLU A 142 14.89 4.22 -18.44
CA GLU A 142 14.40 3.32 -17.41
C GLU A 142 14.04 4.10 -16.15
N TYR A 143 12.90 3.76 -15.59
CA TYR A 143 12.39 4.36 -14.37
C TYR A 143 12.01 3.25 -13.41
N GLU A 144 12.18 3.54 -12.13
CA GLU A 144 11.85 2.66 -11.02
C GLU A 144 11.07 3.49 -10.00
N ALA A 145 9.97 2.97 -9.47
CA ALA A 145 9.23 3.59 -8.37
C ALA A 145 9.10 2.61 -7.21
N LEU A 146 9.36 3.12 -6.01
CA LEU A 146 9.33 2.36 -4.76
C LEU A 146 8.10 2.75 -3.95
N PHE A 147 7.34 1.75 -3.54
CA PHE A 147 6.19 1.86 -2.65
C PHE A 147 6.38 0.98 -1.43
N MET A 148 5.81 1.39 -0.29
CA MET A 148 5.97 0.70 0.99
C MET A 148 4.61 0.46 1.64
N ASN A 149 4.44 -0.74 2.16
CA ASN A 149 3.36 -1.07 3.09
C ASN A 149 3.96 -1.48 4.44
N GLN A 150 3.23 -1.16 5.50
CA GLN A 150 3.58 -1.50 6.87
C GLN A 150 2.38 -2.14 7.57
N GLY A 151 2.66 -3.09 8.46
CA GLY A 151 1.62 -3.78 9.25
C GLY A 151 1.80 -5.29 9.24
N LYS A 152 0.99 -5.99 10.05
CA LYS A 152 1.12 -7.44 10.33
C LYS A 152 1.03 -8.38 9.12
N GLU A 153 0.61 -7.87 7.96
CA GLU A 153 0.50 -8.63 6.71
C GLU A 153 1.08 -7.86 5.51
N ALA A 154 2.02 -6.95 5.75
CA ALA A 154 2.55 -6.06 4.70
C ALA A 154 3.09 -6.85 3.51
N THR A 155 3.84 -7.93 3.76
CA THR A 155 4.41 -8.76 2.68
C THR A 155 3.34 -9.43 1.85
N LYS A 156 2.35 -10.05 2.51
CA LYS A 156 1.23 -10.68 1.84
C LYS A 156 0.44 -9.69 0.97
N ILE A 157 0.17 -8.51 1.52
CA ILE A 157 -0.56 -7.44 0.83
C ILE A 157 0.19 -6.98 -0.43
N VAL A 158 1.50 -6.78 -0.33
CA VAL A 158 2.34 -6.36 -1.44
C VAL A 158 2.48 -7.45 -2.52
N VAL A 159 2.60 -8.72 -2.12
CA VAL A 159 2.59 -9.86 -3.05
C VAL A 159 1.28 -9.95 -3.81
N GLN A 160 0.15 -9.79 -3.14
CA GLN A 160 -1.16 -9.78 -3.79
C GLN A 160 -1.29 -8.63 -4.79
N ALA A 161 -0.83 -7.43 -4.43
CA ALA A 161 -0.84 -6.29 -5.34
C ALA A 161 0.04 -6.52 -6.58
N ARG A 162 1.23 -7.08 -6.41
CA ARG A 162 2.10 -7.50 -7.52
C ARG A 162 1.34 -8.43 -8.47
N ASP A 163 0.74 -9.49 -7.95
CA ASP A 163 0.08 -10.51 -8.77
C ASP A 163 -1.10 -9.92 -9.57
N VAL A 164 -1.88 -9.01 -8.95
CA VAL A 164 -2.94 -8.27 -9.64
C VAL A 164 -2.37 -7.39 -10.76
N PHE A 165 -1.28 -6.67 -10.51
CA PHE A 165 -0.69 -5.77 -11.51
C PHE A 165 -0.01 -6.53 -12.65
N LEU A 166 0.60 -7.69 -12.35
CA LEU A 166 1.11 -8.62 -13.35
C LEU A 166 -0.02 -9.12 -14.25
N HIS A 167 -1.15 -9.53 -13.67
CA HIS A 167 -2.32 -9.92 -14.45
C HIS A 167 -2.81 -8.78 -15.37
N TRP A 168 -2.86 -7.53 -14.87
CA TRP A 168 -3.22 -6.39 -15.72
C TRP A 168 -2.27 -6.18 -16.89
N LYS A 169 -0.96 -6.35 -16.65
CA LYS A 169 0.07 -6.28 -17.69
C LYS A 169 -0.12 -7.38 -18.74
N GLU A 170 -0.36 -8.63 -18.33
CA GLU A 170 -0.59 -9.75 -19.25
C GLU A 170 -1.82 -9.51 -20.14
N VAL A 171 -2.93 -9.06 -19.54
CA VAL A 171 -4.15 -8.72 -20.27
C VAL A 171 -3.87 -7.63 -21.32
N GLU A 172 -3.11 -6.60 -20.96
CA GLU A 172 -2.78 -5.51 -21.89
C GLU A 172 -1.88 -5.97 -23.05
N GLN A 173 -0.91 -6.82 -22.76
CA GLN A 173 -0.02 -7.38 -23.77
C GLN A 173 -0.80 -8.24 -24.78
N SER A 174 -1.81 -8.99 -24.32
CA SER A 174 -2.63 -9.83 -25.22
C SER A 174 -3.50 -9.03 -26.21
N LYS A 175 -3.86 -7.79 -25.89
CA LYS A 175 -4.59 -6.90 -26.83
C LYS A 175 -3.73 -6.43 -28.00
N THR A 176 -2.41 -6.37 -27.82
CA THR A 176 -1.48 -5.82 -28.81
C THR A 176 -0.97 -6.89 -29.80
N SER A 177 -1.25 -8.16 -29.52
CA SER A 177 -0.84 -9.32 -30.34
C SER A 177 -1.87 -9.75 -31.40
N VAL A 178 -2.90 -8.94 -31.65
CA VAL A 178 -3.94 -9.15 -32.68
C VAL A 178 -3.77 -8.11 -33.79
#